data_AF-A0A1E4SCG0-F1
#
_entry.id   AF-A0A1E4SCG0-F1
#
_cell.length_a   1.000
_cell.length_b   1.000
_cell.length_c   1.000
_cell.angle_alpha   90.00
_cell.angle_beta   90.00
_cell.angle_gamma   90.00
#
_symmetry.space_group_name_H-M   'P 1'
#
loop_
_entity.id
_entity.type
_entity.pdbx_description
1 polymer ?
#
loop_
_entity_poly.entity_id
_entity_poly.type
_entity_poly.pdbx_seq_one_letter_code
_entity_poly.pdbx_strand_id
1 'polypeptide(L)'
;MATINPPGDHHHHLAQTPAPTGISASALTDDKHQISFQYANECDLEIHCSPFGLSGLYIKVTGTNLMGIGLAMGLITGSTKGLIHYNDLNDLIDQKYKLYVIVDDEGMLRIDFTKIFTLHKDKPEDKDAKDEEEVPTLIFRGKCPEGRPDNIEPFIGIFSFERED
;
A
#
# COMPACT_ATOMS: atom_id res chain seq x y z
N MET A 1 16.27 62.18 -42.30
CA MET A 1 16.39 60.85 -42.92
C MET A 1 15.68 59.85 -42.03
N ALA A 2 14.73 59.11 -42.58
CA ALA A 2 13.86 58.17 -41.86
C ALA A 2 14.38 56.73 -41.99
N THR A 3 14.14 55.89 -40.96
CA THR A 3 13.69 54.48 -41.11
C THR A 3 13.32 53.88 -39.74
N ILE A 4 12.02 53.72 -39.44
CA ILE A 4 11.18 52.48 -39.27
C ILE A 4 11.61 51.45 -38.19
N ASN A 5 10.71 51.20 -37.23
CA ASN A 5 10.69 50.06 -36.30
C ASN A 5 9.75 48.94 -36.81
N PRO A 6 9.91 47.70 -36.32
CA PRO A 6 8.77 46.88 -35.88
C PRO A 6 8.95 46.21 -34.49
N PRO A 7 7.87 45.69 -33.88
CA PRO A 7 7.80 45.33 -32.45
C PRO A 7 8.09 43.84 -32.17
N GLY A 8 8.57 43.52 -30.96
CA GLY A 8 8.85 42.15 -30.50
C GLY A 8 8.22 41.86 -29.14
N ASP A 9 7.50 40.74 -29.10
CA ASP A 9 6.51 40.25 -28.13
C ASP A 9 6.85 40.18 -26.63
N HIS A 10 5.78 40.36 -25.85
CA HIS A 10 5.63 39.91 -24.47
C HIS A 10 5.61 38.38 -24.40
N HIS A 11 6.52 37.77 -23.63
CA HIS A 11 6.33 36.41 -23.13
C HIS A 11 6.64 36.31 -21.64
N HIS A 12 5.56 36.08 -20.88
CA HIS A 12 5.56 35.61 -19.51
C HIS A 12 6.36 34.29 -19.42
N HIS A 13 7.37 34.26 -18.55
CA HIS A 13 8.07 33.04 -18.18
C HIS A 13 7.18 32.25 -17.21
N LEU A 14 6.43 31.28 -17.73
CA LEU A 14 5.81 30.23 -16.93
C LEU A 14 6.93 29.36 -16.34
N ALA A 15 7.07 29.38 -15.02
CA ALA A 15 7.90 28.44 -14.30
C ALA A 15 7.40 27.01 -14.58
N GLN A 16 8.20 26.21 -15.28
CA GLN A 16 8.00 24.78 -15.37
C GLN A 16 8.45 24.16 -14.04
N THR A 17 7.49 23.60 -13.30
CA THR A 17 7.75 22.75 -12.14
C THR A 17 8.52 21.50 -12.61
N PRO A 18 9.66 21.14 -11.99
CA PRO A 18 10.35 19.91 -12.35
C PRO A 18 9.51 18.68 -11.96
N ALA A 19 9.37 17.75 -12.90
CA ALA A 19 8.76 16.44 -12.65
C ALA A 19 9.60 15.63 -11.64
N PRO A 20 8.97 14.85 -10.74
CA PRO A 20 9.72 14.00 -9.82
C PRO A 20 10.42 12.88 -10.59
N THR A 21 11.74 12.91 -10.58
CA THR A 21 12.62 11.88 -11.11
C THR A 21 12.71 10.69 -10.15
N GLY A 22 12.33 9.50 -10.65
CA GLY A 22 12.76 8.21 -10.10
C GLY A 22 11.61 7.26 -9.78
N ILE A 23 11.14 6.51 -10.77
CA ILE A 23 10.30 5.32 -10.54
C ILE A 23 11.13 4.10 -10.95
N SER A 24 11.64 3.36 -9.96
CA SER A 24 12.18 2.01 -10.17
C SER A 24 11.06 1.04 -9.85
N ALA A 25 10.51 0.37 -10.87
CA ALA A 25 9.57 -0.71 -10.66
C ALA A 25 10.24 -1.83 -9.85
N SER A 26 9.64 -2.21 -8.72
CA SER A 26 10.11 -3.34 -7.90
C SER A 26 9.19 -4.52 -8.16
N ALA A 27 9.73 -5.56 -8.81
CA ALA A 27 9.05 -6.86 -8.87
C ALA A 27 9.22 -7.54 -7.50
N LEU A 28 8.11 -7.92 -6.86
CA LEU A 28 8.13 -8.77 -5.67
C LEU A 28 7.83 -10.20 -6.14
N THR A 29 8.81 -11.08 -5.98
CA THR A 29 8.67 -12.50 -6.34
C THR A 29 8.10 -13.27 -5.16
N ASP A 30 6.86 -13.75 -5.31
CA ASP A 30 6.36 -14.89 -4.54
C ASP A 30 6.53 -16.14 -5.44
N ASP A 31 6.97 -17.27 -4.90
CA ASP A 31 7.37 -18.47 -5.68
C ASP A 31 6.26 -19.10 -6.53
N LYS A 32 5.05 -18.53 -6.51
CA LYS A 32 3.91 -18.92 -7.35
C LYS A 32 3.38 -17.82 -8.27
N HIS A 33 3.64 -16.53 -7.99
CA HIS A 33 3.16 -15.41 -8.79
C HIS A 33 4.13 -14.24 -8.75
N GLN A 34 4.67 -13.86 -9.93
CA GLN A 34 5.45 -12.64 -10.06
C GLN A 34 4.48 -11.45 -10.09
N ILE A 35 4.34 -10.76 -8.97
CA ILE A 35 3.53 -9.53 -8.89
C ILE A 35 4.47 -8.34 -9.09
N SER A 36 4.16 -7.52 -10.10
CA SER A 36 4.90 -6.28 -10.37
C SER A 36 4.13 -5.07 -9.86
N PHE A 37 4.81 -4.22 -9.09
CA PHE A 37 4.28 -2.92 -8.67
C PHE A 37 5.03 -1.78 -9.35
N GLN A 38 4.27 -0.80 -9.83
CA GLN A 38 4.80 0.39 -10.48
C GLN A 38 5.22 1.46 -9.47
N TYR A 39 4.52 1.54 -8.33
CA TYR A 39 4.70 2.60 -7.36
C TYR A 39 5.01 2.03 -5.98
N ALA A 40 5.74 2.82 -5.19
CA ALA A 40 6.03 2.52 -3.80
C ALA A 40 6.16 3.82 -3.00
N ASN A 41 5.52 3.88 -1.84
CA ASN A 41 5.62 5.02 -0.92
C ASN A 41 6.13 4.57 0.44
N GLU A 42 6.94 5.40 1.08
CA GLU A 42 7.30 5.20 2.47
C GLU A 42 6.06 5.30 3.37
N CYS A 43 6.01 4.46 4.38
CA CYS A 43 4.99 4.51 5.41
C CYS A 43 5.51 4.08 6.79
N ASP A 44 4.86 4.62 7.80
CA ASP A 44 5.02 4.23 9.20
C ASP A 44 3.92 3.22 9.54
N LEU A 45 4.30 2.05 10.05
CA LEU A 45 3.40 1.00 10.52
C LEU A 45 3.54 0.86 12.04
N GLU A 46 2.42 0.91 12.75
CA GLU A 46 2.33 0.63 14.17
C GLU A 46 1.42 -0.58 14.40
N ILE A 47 1.86 -1.51 15.25
CA ILE A 47 1.12 -2.71 15.62
C ILE A 47 1.00 -2.74 17.15
N HIS A 48 -0.23 -2.86 17.64
CA HIS A 48 -0.54 -2.93 19.06
C HIS A 48 -1.26 -4.24 19.37
N CYS A 49 -0.55 -5.22 19.93
CA CYS A 49 -1.19 -6.46 20.37
C CYS A 49 -1.94 -6.23 21.69
N SER A 50 -3.20 -6.69 21.73
CA SER A 50 -3.98 -6.77 22.96
C SER A 50 -3.70 -8.08 23.70
N PRO A 51 -4.01 -8.15 25.01
CA PRO A 51 -3.91 -9.39 25.79
C PRO A 51 -4.80 -10.54 25.29
N PHE A 52 -5.74 -10.27 24.37
CA PHE A 52 -6.68 -11.25 23.82
C PHE A 52 -6.23 -11.82 22.46
N GLY A 53 -5.00 -11.53 22.03
CA GLY A 53 -4.46 -12.03 20.76
C GLY A 53 -5.00 -11.33 19.51
N LEU A 54 -5.64 -10.17 19.69
CA LEU A 54 -6.02 -9.25 18.61
C LEU A 54 -5.03 -8.09 18.57
N SER A 55 -4.42 -7.86 17.42
CA SER A 55 -3.55 -6.73 17.16
C SER A 55 -4.27 -5.64 16.37
N GLY A 56 -4.20 -4.40 16.85
CA GLY A 56 -4.51 -3.22 16.05
C GLY A 56 -3.34 -2.89 15.13
N LEU A 57 -3.64 -2.53 13.88
CA LEU A 57 -2.67 -2.08 12.89
C LEU A 57 -3.02 -0.66 12.48
N TYR A 58 -2.01 0.20 12.42
CA TYR A 58 -2.10 1.57 11.93
C TYR A 58 -1.00 1.81 10.91
N ILE A 59 -1.35 2.31 9.72
CA ILE A 59 -0.39 2.68 8.67
C ILE A 59 -0.60 4.14 8.30
N LYS A 60 0.47 4.94 8.28
CA LYS A 60 0.48 6.30 7.74
C LYS A 60 1.40 6.38 6.53
N VAL A 61 0.87 6.81 5.38
CA VAL A 61 1.67 6.98 4.16
C VAL A 61 2.36 8.34 4.19
N THR A 62 3.69 8.33 4.22
CA THR A 62 4.53 9.53 4.41
C THR A 62 4.30 10.55 3.29
N GLY A 63 4.19 11.83 3.66
CA GLY A 63 3.99 12.92 2.71
C GLY A 63 2.56 13.02 2.14
N THR A 64 1.61 12.24 2.66
CA THR A 64 0.20 12.26 2.23
C THR A 64 -0.75 12.37 3.43
N ASN A 65 -2.01 12.67 3.18
CA ASN A 65 -3.08 12.55 4.17
C ASN A 65 -3.72 11.15 4.19
N LEU A 66 -3.10 10.15 3.58
CA LEU A 66 -3.63 8.78 3.58
C LEU A 66 -3.18 8.04 4.85
N MET A 67 -4.13 7.40 5.52
CA MET A 67 -3.88 6.49 6.62
C MET A 67 -4.72 5.24 6.48
N GLY A 68 -4.39 4.20 7.22
CA GLY A 68 -5.23 3.04 7.32
C GLY A 68 -5.19 2.40 8.68
N ILE A 69 -6.30 1.74 9.01
CA ILE A 69 -6.54 1.11 10.30
C ILE A 69 -7.06 -0.29 10.06
N GLY A 70 -6.57 -1.24 10.85
CA GLY A 70 -7.03 -2.61 10.78
C GLY A 70 -6.84 -3.39 12.07
N LEU A 71 -7.28 -4.64 11.99
CA LEU A 71 -7.21 -5.61 13.07
C LEU A 71 -6.71 -6.94 12.51
N ALA A 72 -5.81 -7.62 13.21
CA ALA A 72 -5.32 -8.94 12.82
C ALA A 72 -5.08 -9.85 14.02
N MET A 73 -5.11 -11.16 13.79
CA MET A 73 -4.92 -12.21 14.83
C MET A 73 -3.44 -12.48 15.17
N GLY A 74 -2.59 -11.46 15.16
CA GLY A 74 -1.12 -11.59 15.35
C GLY A 74 -0.64 -11.18 16.73
N LEU A 75 0.55 -11.66 17.12
CA LEU A 75 1.21 -11.35 18.40
C LEU A 75 2.38 -10.35 18.27
N ILE A 76 2.44 -9.61 17.17
CA ILE A 76 3.50 -8.61 16.95
C ILE A 76 3.09 -7.30 17.64
N THR A 77 4.02 -6.67 18.35
CA THR A 77 3.84 -5.30 18.86
C THR A 77 5.07 -4.47 18.55
N GLY A 78 4.86 -3.23 18.16
CA GLY A 78 5.92 -2.26 17.89
C GLY A 78 5.63 -1.44 16.65
N SER A 79 6.57 -0.57 16.32
CA SER A 79 6.51 0.26 15.13
C SER A 79 7.65 -0.06 14.18
N THR A 80 7.42 0.14 12.90
CA THR A 80 8.42 -0.02 11.85
C THR A 80 8.14 0.90 10.66
N LYS A 81 9.18 1.18 9.89
CA LYS A 81 9.09 1.89 8.61
C LYS A 81 9.19 0.88 7.48
N GLY A 82 8.50 1.15 6.38
CA GLY A 82 8.57 0.31 5.20
C GLY A 82 8.06 1.01 3.95
N LEU A 83 7.88 0.23 2.90
CA LEU A 83 7.30 0.68 1.64
C LEU A 83 5.96 -0.03 1.44
N ILE A 84 4.95 0.75 1.05
CA ILE A 84 3.71 0.21 0.49
C ILE A 84 3.77 0.28 -1.02
N HIS A 85 3.71 -0.89 -1.65
CA HIS A 85 3.76 -1.10 -3.09
C HIS A 85 2.36 -1.21 -3.67
N TYR A 86 2.10 -0.52 -4.79
CA TYR A 86 0.78 -0.45 -5.40
C TYR A 86 0.86 -0.14 -6.90
N ASN A 87 -0.26 -0.35 -7.60
CA ASN A 87 -0.39 -0.04 -9.03
C ASN A 87 -1.45 1.04 -9.31
N ASP A 88 -2.47 1.17 -8.47
CA ASP A 88 -3.51 2.19 -8.57
C ASP A 88 -3.61 2.95 -7.24
N LEU A 89 -3.56 4.29 -7.29
CA LEU A 89 -3.70 5.13 -6.10
C LEU A 89 -5.09 4.99 -5.45
N ASN A 90 -6.11 4.64 -6.23
CA ASN A 90 -7.46 4.40 -5.70
C ASN A 90 -7.50 3.21 -4.75
N ASP A 91 -6.50 2.33 -4.80
CA ASP A 91 -6.38 1.21 -3.86
C ASP A 91 -6.06 1.70 -2.44
N LEU A 92 -5.51 2.90 -2.30
CA LEU A 92 -5.23 3.52 -1.00
C LEU A 92 -6.36 4.45 -0.52
N ILE A 93 -7.55 4.41 -1.13
CA ILE A 93 -8.66 5.32 -0.82
C ILE A 93 -9.97 4.54 -0.67
N ASP A 94 -10.54 4.57 0.54
CA ASP A 94 -11.85 4.02 0.88
C ASP A 94 -12.02 2.53 0.50
N GLN A 95 -10.92 1.79 0.49
CA GLN A 95 -10.88 0.37 0.19
C GLN A 95 -10.74 -0.47 1.45
N LYS A 96 -11.41 -1.63 1.45
CA LYS A 96 -11.32 -2.62 2.52
C LYS A 96 -10.56 -3.85 2.04
N TYR A 97 -9.73 -4.37 2.92
CA TYR A 97 -8.78 -5.43 2.62
C TYR A 97 -8.88 -6.55 3.63
N LYS A 98 -8.71 -7.78 3.14
CA LYS A 98 -8.23 -8.91 3.93
C LYS A 98 -6.71 -8.83 3.94
N LEU A 99 -6.13 -8.95 5.13
CA LEU A 99 -4.69 -8.99 5.32
C LEU A 99 -4.20 -10.43 5.35
N TYR A 100 -3.03 -10.65 4.78
CA TYR A 100 -2.21 -11.82 5.05
C TYR A 100 -0.81 -11.36 5.45
N VAL A 101 -0.41 -11.67 6.68
CA VAL A 101 0.83 -11.17 7.28
C VAL A 101 1.83 -12.31 7.42
N ILE A 102 3.05 -12.09 6.94
CA ILE A 102 4.16 -13.05 6.99
C ILE A 102 5.41 -12.35 7.49
N VAL A 103 6.23 -13.05 8.27
CA VAL A 103 7.60 -12.64 8.55
C VAL A 103 8.51 -13.64 7.85
N ASP A 104 9.39 -13.16 6.97
CA ASP A 104 10.34 -14.03 6.27
C ASP A 104 11.58 -14.34 7.13
N ASP A 105 12.41 -15.26 6.64
CA ASP A 105 13.61 -15.75 7.35
C ASP A 105 14.67 -14.66 7.58
N GLU A 106 14.60 -13.55 6.83
CA GLU A 106 15.47 -12.38 7.01
C GLU A 106 14.91 -11.41 8.07
N GLY A 107 13.75 -11.74 8.66
CA GLY A 107 13.08 -10.91 9.66
C GLY A 107 12.36 -9.71 9.06
N MET A 108 12.00 -9.76 7.77
CA MET A 108 11.20 -8.73 7.12
C MET A 108 9.72 -9.06 7.26
N LEU A 109 8.94 -8.07 7.65
CA LEU A 109 7.49 -8.13 7.71
C LEU A 109 6.93 -7.83 6.32
N ARG A 110 6.11 -8.73 5.80
CA ARG A 110 5.29 -8.54 4.60
C ARG A 110 3.82 -8.59 4.98
N ILE A 111 3.06 -7.62 4.49
CA ILE A 111 1.59 -7.62 4.61
C ILE A 111 1.02 -7.53 3.20
N ASP A 112 0.26 -8.54 2.83
CA ASP A 112 -0.48 -8.60 1.58
C ASP A 112 -1.91 -8.09 1.82
N PHE A 113 -2.37 -7.18 0.97
CA PHE A 113 -3.69 -6.58 1.04
C PHE A 113 -4.52 -7.05 -0.16
N THR A 114 -5.48 -7.93 0.10
CA THR A 114 -6.41 -8.44 -0.90
C THR A 114 -7.76 -7.75 -0.74
N LYS A 115 -8.26 -7.10 -1.81
CA LYS A 115 -9.52 -6.35 -1.76
C LYS A 115 -10.69 -7.25 -1.36
N ILE A 116 -11.51 -6.76 -0.44
CA ILE A 116 -12.80 -7.37 -0.14
C ILE A 116 -13.81 -6.76 -1.10
N PHE A 117 -14.15 -7.49 -2.16
CA PHE A 117 -15.24 -7.07 -3.04
C PHE A 117 -16.58 -7.26 -2.32
N THR A 118 -17.18 -6.17 -1.86
CA THR A 118 -18.61 -6.21 -1.50
C THR A 118 -19.41 -6.30 -2.79
N LEU A 119 -19.72 -7.53 -3.20
CA LEU A 119 -20.69 -7.78 -4.26
C LEU A 119 -21.99 -7.03 -3.92
N HIS A 120 -22.29 -5.97 -4.66
CA HIS A 120 -23.69 -5.60 -4.83
C HIS A 120 -24.38 -6.82 -5.47
N LYS A 121 -25.25 -7.45 -4.69
CA LYS A 121 -26.12 -8.56 -5.11
C LYS A 121 -26.96 -8.10 -6.31
N ASP A 122 -26.48 -8.30 -7.52
CA ASP A 122 -27.27 -8.25 -8.77
C ASP A 122 -26.50 -8.92 -9.94
N LYS A 123 -25.87 -10.07 -9.68
CA LYS A 123 -25.48 -11.00 -10.75
C LYS A 123 -26.05 -12.39 -10.48
N PRO A 124 -26.69 -13.03 -11.48
CA PRO A 124 -27.21 -14.38 -11.33
C PRO A 124 -26.05 -15.33 -11.05
N GLU A 125 -26.29 -16.30 -10.15
CA GLU A 125 -25.34 -17.29 -9.69
C GLU A 125 -24.76 -18.11 -10.86
N ASP A 126 -23.59 -17.71 -11.37
CA ASP A 126 -22.75 -18.59 -12.18
C ASP A 126 -22.10 -19.61 -11.25
N LYS A 127 -22.54 -20.86 -11.38
CA LYS A 127 -22.06 -22.04 -10.64
C LYS A 127 -20.73 -22.58 -11.18
N ASP A 128 -19.78 -21.68 -11.46
CA ASP A 128 -18.42 -22.02 -11.90
C ASP A 128 -17.40 -20.98 -11.40
N ALA A 129 -17.55 -20.53 -10.14
CA ALA A 129 -16.47 -19.84 -9.43
C ALA A 129 -15.36 -20.87 -9.10
N LYS A 130 -14.54 -21.20 -10.11
CA LYS A 130 -13.19 -21.70 -9.86
C LYS A 130 -12.52 -20.72 -8.92
N ASP A 131 -11.76 -21.24 -7.96
CA ASP A 131 -10.87 -20.49 -7.07
C ASP A 131 -10.00 -19.53 -7.90
N GLU A 132 -10.49 -18.32 -8.18
CA GLU A 132 -9.66 -17.21 -8.63
C GLU A 132 -8.77 -16.89 -7.44
N GLU A 133 -7.53 -17.37 -7.52
CA GLU A 133 -6.52 -17.16 -6.51
C GLU A 133 -6.42 -15.66 -6.23
N GLU A 134 -6.87 -15.24 -5.05
CA GLU A 134 -7.06 -13.84 -4.69
C GLU A 134 -5.70 -13.11 -4.60
N VAL A 135 -5.27 -12.49 -5.71
CA VAL A 135 -3.99 -11.77 -5.80
C VAL A 135 -4.06 -10.45 -5.01
N PRO A 136 -3.06 -10.12 -4.15
CA PRO A 136 -3.03 -8.85 -3.43
C PRO A 136 -2.83 -7.67 -4.37
N THR A 137 -3.55 -6.57 -4.11
CA THR A 137 -3.42 -5.33 -4.89
C THR A 137 -2.47 -4.33 -4.26
N LEU A 138 -2.15 -4.49 -2.96
CA LEU A 138 -1.11 -3.77 -2.26
C LEU A 138 -0.22 -4.74 -1.50
N ILE A 139 1.05 -4.39 -1.34
CA ILE A 139 1.96 -5.09 -0.43
C ILE A 139 2.74 -4.07 0.39
N PHE A 140 2.72 -4.20 1.70
CA PHE A 140 3.68 -3.54 2.59
C PHE A 140 4.88 -4.44 2.82
N ARG A 141 6.10 -3.88 2.77
CA ARG A 141 7.32 -4.53 3.28
C ARG A 141 8.12 -3.58 4.14
N GLY A 142 8.56 -4.06 5.30
CA GLY A 142 9.42 -3.34 6.23
C GLY A 142 10.13 -4.30 7.17
N LYS A 143 11.05 -3.79 8.00
CA LYS A 143 11.70 -4.63 9.02
C LYS A 143 10.66 -5.07 10.05
N CYS A 144 10.62 -6.34 10.42
CA CYS A 144 9.70 -6.77 11.47
C CYS A 144 10.13 -6.17 12.83
N PRO A 145 9.21 -5.59 13.64
CA PRO A 145 9.52 -5.05 14.96
C PRO A 145 10.27 -6.05 15.87
N GLU A 146 11.07 -5.52 16.79
CA GLU A 146 11.80 -6.31 17.79
C GLU A 146 10.87 -6.80 18.92
N GLY A 147 11.33 -7.76 19.72
CA GLY A 147 10.57 -8.28 20.87
C GLY A 147 9.42 -9.24 20.50
N ARG A 148 9.42 -9.72 19.25
CA ARG A 148 8.46 -10.70 18.73
C ARG A 148 8.86 -12.15 19.10
N PRO A 149 7.92 -13.11 19.12
CA PRO A 149 8.24 -14.53 19.25
C PRO A 149 9.17 -15.02 18.13
N ASP A 150 10.02 -16.02 18.41
CA ASP A 150 10.96 -16.58 17.43
C ASP A 150 10.25 -17.15 16.20
N ASN A 151 9.09 -17.78 16.40
CA ASN A 151 8.25 -18.32 15.35
C ASN A 151 6.93 -17.55 15.29
N ILE A 152 6.64 -16.94 14.16
CA ILE A 152 5.36 -16.26 13.89
C ILE A 152 4.72 -16.99 12.72
N GLU A 153 3.62 -17.68 13.00
CA GLU A 153 2.81 -18.25 11.94
C GLU A 153 2.11 -17.13 11.16
N PRO A 154 1.91 -17.28 9.84
CA PRO A 154 1.15 -16.32 9.08
C PRO A 154 -0.25 -16.11 9.65
N PHE A 155 -0.71 -14.86 9.68
CA PHE A 155 -2.01 -14.52 10.27
C PHE A 155 -2.81 -13.58 9.39
N ILE A 156 -4.12 -13.59 9.61
CA ILE A 156 -5.08 -12.81 8.82
C ILE A 156 -5.67 -11.65 9.61
N GLY A 157 -6.14 -10.65 8.87
CA GLY A 157 -6.79 -9.48 9.42
C GLY A 157 -7.73 -8.80 8.44
N ILE A 158 -8.33 -7.71 8.88
CA ILE A 158 -9.09 -6.78 8.07
C ILE A 158 -8.48 -5.39 8.19
N PHE A 159 -8.53 -4.61 7.11
CA PHE A 159 -7.90 -3.30 7.07
C PHE A 159 -8.68 -2.35 6.15
N SER A 160 -8.66 -1.06 6.46
CA SER A 160 -9.28 -0.02 5.63
C SER A 160 -8.30 1.14 5.47
N PHE A 161 -8.18 1.68 4.26
CA PHE A 161 -7.53 2.97 4.04
C PHE A 161 -8.56 4.09 3.97
N GLU A 162 -8.23 5.23 4.56
CA GLU A 162 -9.06 6.43 4.65
C GLU A 162 -8.19 7.67 4.44
N ARG A 163 -8.83 8.77 4.02
CA ARG A 163 -8.21 10.09 4.01
C ARG A 163 -8.40 10.75 5.37
N GLU A 164 -7.32 11.25 5.95
CA GLU A 164 -7.37 12.15 7.09
C GLU A 164 -7.92 13.51 6.62
N ASP A 165 -8.94 13.99 7.36
CA ASP A 165 -9.59 15.30 7.15
C ASP A 165 -8.69 16.48 7.57
#